data_AF-A0A1Y1KP93-F1
#
_entry.id   AF-A0A1Y1KP93-F1
#
_cell.length_a   1.000
_cell.length_b   1.000
_cell.length_c   1.000
_cell.angle_alpha   90.00
_cell.angle_beta   90.00
_cell.angle_gamma   90.00
#
_symmetry.space_group_name_H-M   'P 1'
#
loop_
_entity.id
_entity.type
_entity.pdbx_description
1 polymer ?
#
loop_
_entity_poly.entity_id
_entity_poly.type
_entity_poly.pdbx_seq_one_letter_code
_entity_poly.pdbx_strand_id
1 'polypeptide(L)'
;MGYRKPKRKPSTPWKVIRRCMIFFTTICIIPVVLVLFVTSDQYLRPMRGHRLGLRPEMDFYSDGSMYLRNYNSTVVQKRLEERKRYLKQACNNFGLDIIGNDSLHKPNSWEFLVNKKYHLVWCNVFKAASTSWMYNFNLLAGYSPKFLQQTKLVPLSLARQRYPRPSLSQLKTAFNNSVSFVIVRHPFERLLSAYRDKFQFAIPHAYHRKLGMEIVEKYRPKMQKRTKWPTFPEFVMYLIDAVKNSQPLDMHWTPITEFCTPCLFDFDVIAHMETLQEDQEYIIQKANLQNVIRAEWKNPGRGSTSDQIKMYFSQLTQAQILQLYHIYRYDFELFNYSFQGYLELGKLDSDPSTLLNAINLKDVPRPVASSHAQSNLLNIVMQNVSLQVPNH
;
A
#
# COMPACT_ATOMS: atom_id res chain seq x y z
N MET A 1 -1.02 82.78 35.87
CA MET A 1 -0.10 81.87 35.15
C MET A 1 -0.92 80.90 34.31
N GLY A 2 -1.02 81.10 33.00
CA GLY A 2 -1.77 80.22 32.09
C GLY A 2 -0.82 79.38 31.24
N TYR A 3 -0.72 78.08 31.54
CA TYR A 3 0.05 77.10 30.76
C TYR A 3 -0.59 76.88 29.38
N ARG A 4 0.04 77.36 28.30
CA ARG A 4 -0.31 76.98 26.92
C ARG A 4 0.38 75.65 26.57
N LYS A 5 -0.41 74.60 26.37
CA LYS A 5 0.05 73.30 25.84
C LYS A 5 0.68 73.48 24.44
N PRO A 6 1.82 72.82 24.13
CA PRO A 6 2.40 72.86 22.79
C PRO A 6 1.57 72.02 21.81
N LYS A 7 1.19 72.62 20.67
CA LYS A 7 0.51 71.95 19.56
C LYS A 7 1.44 70.90 18.95
N ARG A 8 1.00 69.64 18.89
CA ARG A 8 1.70 68.55 18.17
C ARG A 8 1.72 68.86 16.68
N LYS A 9 2.92 68.82 16.06
CA LYS A 9 3.09 68.95 14.60
C LYS A 9 2.38 67.78 13.89
N PRO A 10 1.65 68.04 12.79
CA PRO A 10 0.98 66.98 12.04
C PRO A 10 2.00 66.03 11.42
N SER A 11 1.79 64.73 11.62
CA SER A 11 2.60 63.69 10.99
C SER A 11 2.45 63.76 9.47
N THR A 12 3.56 63.94 8.76
CA THR A 12 3.60 63.95 7.30
C THR A 12 2.98 62.67 6.72
N PRO A 13 2.10 62.76 5.69
CA PRO A 13 1.41 61.61 5.08
C PRO A 13 2.35 60.46 4.70
N TRP A 14 3.57 60.80 4.30
CA TRP A 14 4.64 59.86 3.95
C TRP A 14 5.00 58.88 5.07
N LYS A 15 4.93 59.30 6.34
CA LYS A 15 5.22 58.43 7.49
C LYS A 15 4.13 57.39 7.71
N VAL A 16 2.89 57.72 7.38
CA VAL A 16 1.75 56.78 7.45
C VAL A 16 1.82 55.80 6.30
N ILE A 17 2.06 56.28 5.08
CA ILE A 17 2.22 55.44 3.88
C ILE A 17 3.37 54.43 4.06
N ARG A 18 4.53 54.88 4.56
CA ARG A 18 5.67 53.99 4.83
C ARG A 18 5.35 52.93 5.88
N ARG A 19 4.56 53.27 6.92
CA ARG A 19 4.13 52.29 7.94
C ARG A 19 3.15 51.28 7.37
N CYS A 20 2.21 51.71 6.53
CA CYS A 20 1.28 50.82 5.84
C CYS A 20 2.01 49.89 4.86
N MET A 21 2.97 50.39 4.09
CA MET A 21 3.77 49.55 3.19
C MET A 21 4.60 48.52 3.94
N ILE A 22 5.26 48.90 5.04
CA ILE A 22 6.02 47.95 5.86
C ILE A 22 5.08 46.89 6.47
N PHE A 23 3.92 47.31 6.98
CA PHE A 23 2.94 46.38 7.53
C PHE A 23 2.42 45.40 6.47
N PHE A 24 2.10 45.89 5.27
CA PHE A 24 1.59 45.05 4.18
C PHE A 24 2.66 44.08 3.65
N THR A 25 3.91 44.52 3.54
CA THR A 25 4.99 43.63 3.10
C THR A 25 5.32 42.58 4.15
N THR A 26 5.41 42.93 5.44
CA THR A 26 5.82 41.99 6.48
C THR A 26 4.72 41.02 6.91
N ILE A 27 3.45 41.44 6.88
CA ILE A 27 2.34 40.62 7.38
C ILE A 27 1.61 39.89 6.25
N CYS A 28 1.56 40.46 5.04
CA CYS A 28 0.83 39.83 3.94
C CYS A 28 1.77 39.11 2.97
N ILE A 29 2.88 39.75 2.56
CA ILE A 29 3.73 39.20 1.50
C ILE A 29 4.70 38.15 2.04
N ILE A 30 5.43 38.45 3.11
CA ILE A 30 6.44 37.50 3.64
C ILE A 30 5.81 36.16 4.05
N PRO A 31 4.67 36.09 4.77
CA PRO A 31 4.08 34.80 5.15
C PRO A 31 3.58 34.01 3.95
N VAL A 32 3.00 34.67 2.94
CA VAL A 32 2.56 34.01 1.70
C VAL A 32 3.75 33.48 0.92
N VAL A 33 4.83 34.24 0.80
CA VAL A 33 6.06 33.78 0.15
C VAL A 33 6.71 32.64 0.93
N LEU A 34 6.74 32.68 2.27
CA LEU A 34 7.24 31.58 3.10
C LEU A 34 6.38 30.33 2.96
N VAL A 35 5.04 30.46 2.93
CA VAL A 35 4.15 29.33 2.67
C VAL A 35 4.40 28.78 1.27
N LEU A 36 4.54 29.63 0.25
CA LEU A 36 4.87 29.20 -1.11
C LEU A 36 6.24 28.53 -1.19
N PHE A 37 7.25 29.01 -0.46
CA PHE A 37 8.57 28.36 -0.37
C PHE A 37 8.51 27.02 0.36
N VAL A 38 7.78 26.91 1.47
CA VAL A 38 7.63 25.66 2.21
C VAL A 38 6.79 24.65 1.42
N THR A 39 5.72 25.07 0.75
CA THR A 39 4.93 24.18 -0.10
C THR A 39 5.72 23.81 -1.35
N SER A 40 6.39 24.75 -2.01
CA SER A 40 7.25 24.43 -3.15
C SER A 40 8.43 23.55 -2.80
N ASP A 41 9.04 23.63 -1.61
CA ASP A 41 10.08 22.68 -1.15
C ASP A 41 9.52 21.25 -0.99
N GLN A 42 8.24 21.11 -0.61
CA GLN A 42 7.55 19.83 -0.62
C GLN A 42 7.23 19.33 -2.05
N TYR A 43 6.99 20.23 -3.02
CA TYR A 43 6.76 19.89 -4.44
C TYR A 43 8.05 19.75 -5.27
N LEU A 44 9.15 20.37 -4.87
CA LEU A 44 10.46 20.37 -5.54
C LEU A 44 11.44 19.35 -4.96
N ARG A 45 10.99 18.45 -4.07
CA ARG A 45 11.71 17.19 -3.87
C ARG A 45 11.91 16.58 -5.26
N PRO A 46 13.15 16.49 -5.75
CA PRO A 46 13.38 16.03 -7.11
C PRO A 46 12.81 14.63 -7.20
N MET A 47 11.84 14.47 -8.12
CA MET A 47 11.60 13.20 -8.77
C MET A 47 12.98 12.62 -9.10
N ARG A 48 13.39 11.55 -8.40
CA ARG A 48 14.47 10.67 -8.85
C ARG A 48 13.94 9.93 -10.09
N GLY A 49 13.71 10.69 -11.15
CA GLY A 49 13.62 10.19 -12.49
C GLY A 49 14.95 9.51 -12.79
N HIS A 50 14.86 8.28 -13.27
CA HIS A 50 15.98 7.55 -13.82
C HIS A 50 16.61 8.39 -14.93
N ARG A 51 17.74 9.05 -14.62
CA ARG A 51 18.64 9.52 -15.68
C ARG A 51 19.42 8.30 -16.16
N LEU A 52 19.19 7.95 -17.42
CA LEU A 52 20.15 7.25 -18.27
C LEU A 52 21.47 8.04 -18.20
N GLY A 53 22.37 7.55 -17.36
CA GLY A 53 23.74 8.06 -17.22
C GLY A 53 24.69 7.13 -17.95
N LEU A 54 25.32 7.68 -18.98
CA LEU A 54 26.50 7.15 -19.66
C LEU A 54 27.48 6.51 -18.67
N ARG A 55 27.87 5.26 -18.97
CA ARG A 55 28.88 4.48 -18.25
C ARG A 55 30.27 5.01 -18.63
N PRO A 56 31.11 5.48 -17.69
CA PRO A 56 32.54 5.54 -17.93
C PRO A 56 33.07 4.11 -17.88
N GLU A 57 33.74 3.70 -18.94
CA GLU A 57 34.52 2.48 -18.98
C GLU A 57 35.70 2.65 -18.01
N MET A 58 35.71 1.85 -16.93
CA MET A 58 36.83 1.78 -16.00
C MET A 58 36.96 0.33 -15.57
N ASP A 59 37.92 -0.36 -16.20
CA ASP A 59 38.35 -1.70 -15.84
C ASP A 59 39.06 -1.66 -14.49
N PHE A 60 38.53 -2.37 -13.48
CA PHE A 60 39.28 -2.65 -12.25
C PHE A 60 38.85 -3.96 -11.57
N TYR A 61 39.85 -4.69 -11.10
CA TYR A 61 39.88 -6.10 -10.71
C TYR A 61 38.89 -6.53 -9.61
N SER A 62 38.50 -7.82 -9.67
CA SER A 62 37.92 -8.77 -8.67
C SER A 62 37.45 -8.26 -7.27
N ASP A 63 38.22 -7.39 -6.63
CA ASP A 63 37.97 -6.86 -5.28
C ASP A 63 36.74 -5.93 -5.21
N GLY A 64 36.44 -5.19 -6.29
CA GLY A 64 35.27 -4.32 -6.36
C GLY A 64 33.93 -5.06 -6.20
N SER A 65 33.87 -6.34 -6.55
CA SER A 65 32.64 -7.14 -6.46
C SER A 65 32.21 -7.41 -5.01
N MET A 66 33.17 -7.60 -4.09
CA MET A 66 32.89 -7.85 -2.68
C MET A 66 32.48 -6.55 -1.98
N TYR A 67 33.18 -5.45 -2.24
CA TYR A 67 32.81 -4.13 -1.69
C TYR A 67 31.44 -3.67 -2.18
N LEU A 68 31.14 -3.82 -3.47
CA LEU A 68 29.81 -3.50 -4.03
C LEU A 68 28.72 -4.39 -3.43
N ARG A 69 28.98 -5.70 -3.24
CA ARG A 69 28.04 -6.62 -2.60
C ARG A 69 27.80 -6.25 -1.13
N ASN A 70 28.84 -5.90 -0.38
CA ASN A 70 28.74 -5.50 1.03
C ASN A 70 28.06 -4.13 1.20
N TYR A 71 28.35 -3.17 0.32
CA TYR A 71 27.68 -1.88 0.28
C TYR A 71 26.18 -2.04 -0.05
N ASN A 72 25.85 -2.81 -1.10
CA ASN A 72 24.46 -3.12 -1.45
C ASN A 72 23.74 -3.83 -0.31
N SER A 73 24.40 -4.81 0.34
CA SER A 73 23.84 -5.49 1.52
C SER A 73 23.52 -4.53 2.66
N THR A 74 24.40 -3.55 2.91
CA THR A 74 24.22 -2.51 3.95
C THR A 74 23.07 -1.55 3.60
N VAL A 75 22.95 -1.13 2.34
CA VAL A 75 21.86 -0.27 1.87
C VAL A 75 20.50 -0.98 1.99
N VAL A 76 20.43 -2.25 1.58
CA VAL A 76 19.22 -3.08 1.69
C VAL A 76 18.84 -3.27 3.16
N GLN A 77 19.81 -3.62 4.02
CA GLN A 77 19.57 -3.75 5.46
C GLN A 77 19.02 -2.47 6.07
N LYS A 78 19.64 -1.31 5.80
CA LYS A 78 19.17 -0.03 6.31
C LYS A 78 17.74 0.29 5.88
N ARG A 79 17.40 0.08 4.60
CA ARG A 79 16.04 0.24 4.07
C ARG A 79 15.02 -0.65 4.79
N LEU A 80 15.36 -1.92 5.03
CA LEU A 80 14.46 -2.87 5.70
C LEU A 80 14.26 -2.53 7.19
N GLU A 81 15.31 -2.09 7.88
CA GLU A 81 15.21 -1.59 9.26
C GLU A 81 14.36 -0.31 9.34
N GLU A 82 14.47 0.58 8.36
CA GLU A 82 13.61 1.76 8.26
C GLU A 82 12.13 1.39 8.08
N ARG A 83 11.82 0.41 7.23
CA ARG A 83 10.44 -0.10 7.06
C ARG A 83 9.90 -0.74 8.32
N LYS A 84 10.71 -1.55 9.03
CA LYS A 84 10.32 -2.14 10.32
C LYS A 84 9.98 -1.05 11.35
N ARG A 85 10.84 -0.03 11.47
CA ARG A 85 10.62 1.10 12.37
C ARG A 85 9.37 1.91 11.99
N TYR A 86 9.19 2.19 10.71
CA TYR A 86 8.03 2.90 10.19
C TYR A 86 6.73 2.16 10.51
N LEU A 87 6.67 0.85 10.22
CA LEU A 87 5.49 0.03 10.53
C LEU A 87 5.15 0.12 12.01
N LYS A 88 6.14 -0.06 12.90
CA LYS A 88 5.92 0.03 14.35
C LYS A 88 5.39 1.39 14.79
N GLN A 89 5.95 2.47 14.25
CA GLN A 89 5.47 3.83 14.53
C GLN A 89 4.04 4.05 14.03
N ALA A 90 3.75 3.63 12.80
CA ALA A 90 2.43 3.78 12.21
C ALA A 90 1.38 2.95 12.97
N CYS A 91 1.71 1.71 13.35
CA CYS A 91 0.86 0.87 14.20
C CYS A 91 0.49 1.58 15.50
N ASN A 92 1.47 2.16 16.18
CA ASN A 92 1.24 2.91 17.42
C ASN A 92 0.38 4.16 17.21
N ASN A 93 0.67 4.94 16.15
CA ASN A 93 -0.08 6.15 15.82
C ASN A 93 -1.57 5.87 15.53
N PHE A 94 -1.89 4.70 14.99
CA PHE A 94 -3.27 4.29 14.70
C PHE A 94 -3.88 3.40 15.80
N GLY A 95 -3.14 3.11 16.89
CA GLY A 95 -3.59 2.24 17.99
C GLY A 95 -3.78 0.76 17.63
N LEU A 96 -3.23 0.32 16.49
CA LEU A 96 -3.42 -1.03 15.95
C LEU A 96 -2.51 -2.08 16.60
N ASP A 97 -1.59 -1.65 17.48
CA ASP A 97 -0.70 -2.49 18.28
C ASP A 97 -1.34 -2.96 19.62
N ILE A 98 -2.61 -2.62 19.85
CA ILE A 98 -3.38 -3.01 21.04
C ILE A 98 -4.20 -4.27 20.74
N ILE A 99 -4.27 -5.20 21.68
CA ILE A 99 -5.09 -6.41 21.55
C ILE A 99 -6.56 -6.07 21.79
N GLY A 100 -7.44 -6.55 20.91
CA GLY A 100 -8.88 -6.34 20.95
C GLY A 100 -9.65 -7.48 20.29
N ASN A 101 -10.95 -7.25 20.07
CA ASN A 101 -11.87 -8.29 19.61
C ASN A 101 -12.31 -8.14 18.14
N ASP A 102 -11.96 -7.04 17.48
CA ASP A 102 -12.27 -6.79 16.07
C ASP A 102 -11.20 -7.33 15.12
N SER A 103 -11.43 -7.20 13.81
CA SER A 103 -10.56 -7.80 12.79
C SER A 103 -9.16 -7.19 12.70
N LEU A 104 -8.95 -5.97 13.20
CA LEU A 104 -7.64 -5.30 13.20
C LEU A 104 -6.84 -5.59 14.47
N HIS A 105 -7.52 -5.72 15.61
CA HIS A 105 -6.89 -5.89 16.93
C HIS A 105 -6.86 -7.35 17.43
N LYS A 106 -7.47 -8.29 16.70
CA LYS A 106 -7.40 -9.73 17.00
C LYS A 106 -6.31 -10.42 16.19
N PRO A 107 -5.25 -10.99 16.82
CA PRO A 107 -4.16 -11.66 16.09
C PRO A 107 -4.66 -12.79 15.18
N ASN A 108 -4.28 -12.74 13.91
CA ASN A 108 -4.68 -13.72 12.90
C ASN A 108 -3.51 -14.62 12.49
N SER A 109 -3.51 -15.89 12.91
CA SER A 109 -2.45 -16.85 12.56
C SER A 109 -2.73 -17.67 11.28
N TRP A 110 -3.87 -17.43 10.61
CA TRP A 110 -4.44 -18.34 9.63
C TRP A 110 -3.55 -18.61 8.41
N GLU A 111 -2.87 -17.58 7.89
CA GLU A 111 -2.07 -17.69 6.65
C GLU A 111 -0.56 -17.63 6.86
N PHE A 112 -0.12 -17.91 8.09
CA PHE A 112 1.29 -18.11 8.39
C PHE A 112 1.77 -19.51 8.02
N LEU A 113 2.98 -19.59 7.47
CA LEU A 113 3.74 -20.82 7.31
C LEU A 113 4.96 -20.75 8.24
N VAL A 114 5.10 -21.76 9.10
CA VAL A 114 6.21 -21.87 10.06
C VAL A 114 7.09 -23.03 9.65
N ASN A 115 8.29 -22.73 9.18
CA ASN A 115 9.31 -23.73 8.89
C ASN A 115 10.24 -23.87 10.10
N LYS A 116 10.01 -24.92 10.91
CA LYS A 116 10.81 -25.20 12.11
C LYS A 116 12.25 -25.61 11.82
N LYS A 117 12.51 -26.27 10.68
CA LYS A 117 13.84 -26.78 10.31
C LYS A 117 14.80 -25.63 9.96
N TYR A 118 14.29 -24.63 9.26
CA TYR A 118 15.06 -23.51 8.74
C TYR A 118 14.79 -22.20 9.49
N HIS A 119 14.05 -22.25 10.60
CA HIS A 119 13.74 -21.08 11.42
C HIS A 119 13.18 -19.91 10.60
N LEU A 120 12.14 -20.19 9.81
CA LEU A 120 11.43 -19.17 9.00
C LEU A 120 9.96 -19.08 9.38
N VAL A 121 9.46 -17.84 9.44
CA VAL A 121 8.03 -17.53 9.56
C VAL A 121 7.63 -16.58 8.45
N TRP A 122 6.60 -16.95 7.69
CA TRP A 122 6.11 -16.13 6.58
C TRP A 122 4.59 -15.97 6.66
N CYS A 123 4.09 -14.73 6.63
CA CYS A 123 2.68 -14.49 6.33
C CYS A 123 2.47 -14.46 4.81
N ASN A 124 1.70 -15.42 4.28
CA ASN A 124 1.48 -15.57 2.85
C ASN A 124 0.43 -14.57 2.32
N VAL A 125 0.84 -13.33 2.07
CA VAL A 125 0.00 -12.31 1.41
C VAL A 125 -0.21 -12.65 -0.07
N PHE A 126 -1.44 -12.98 -0.45
CA PHE A 126 -1.76 -13.27 -1.84
C PHE A 126 -1.54 -12.05 -2.74
N LYS A 127 -1.00 -12.33 -3.94
CA LYS A 127 -0.70 -11.34 -5.00
C LYS A 127 0.45 -10.38 -4.67
N ALA A 128 1.19 -10.63 -3.58
CA ALA A 128 2.46 -10.02 -3.24
C ALA A 128 3.55 -11.12 -3.18
N ALA A 129 4.09 -11.49 -4.35
CA ALA A 129 5.08 -12.58 -4.53
C ALA A 129 4.68 -13.98 -4.01
N SER A 130 3.41 -14.19 -3.65
CA SER A 130 2.94 -15.43 -3.02
C SER A 130 3.26 -16.69 -3.82
N THR A 131 3.16 -16.70 -5.15
CA THR A 131 3.52 -17.89 -5.94
C THR A 131 5.00 -18.23 -5.85
N SER A 132 5.89 -17.23 -5.86
CA SER A 132 7.34 -17.44 -5.80
C SER A 132 7.76 -17.96 -4.43
N TRP A 133 7.23 -17.38 -3.36
CA TRP A 133 7.52 -17.87 -2.01
C TRP A 133 6.82 -19.18 -1.67
N MET A 134 5.66 -19.46 -2.25
CA MET A 134 5.04 -20.79 -2.13
C MET A 134 5.89 -21.87 -2.82
N TYR A 135 6.53 -21.55 -3.94
CA TYR A 135 7.51 -22.45 -4.56
C TYR A 135 8.70 -22.71 -3.64
N ASN A 136 9.30 -21.64 -3.08
CA ASN A 136 10.42 -21.76 -2.14
C ASN A 136 10.04 -22.55 -0.87
N PHE A 137 8.88 -22.29 -0.26
CA PHE A 137 8.42 -23.06 0.89
C PHE A 137 8.18 -24.53 0.55
N ASN A 138 7.69 -24.85 -0.65
CA ASN A 138 7.56 -26.25 -1.07
C ASN A 138 8.94 -26.92 -1.30
N LEU A 139 9.95 -26.20 -1.83
CA LEU A 139 11.33 -26.72 -1.88
C LEU A 139 11.87 -26.99 -0.48
N LEU A 140 11.68 -26.06 0.46
CA LEU A 140 12.09 -26.23 1.87
C LEU A 140 11.34 -27.36 2.59
N ALA A 141 10.19 -27.76 2.07
CA ALA A 141 9.42 -28.93 2.52
C ALA A 141 9.97 -30.26 1.98
N GLY A 142 10.95 -30.22 1.07
CA GLY A 142 11.59 -31.40 0.48
C GLY A 142 10.95 -31.84 -0.84
N TYR A 143 10.05 -31.07 -1.44
CA TYR A 143 9.56 -31.36 -2.79
C TYR A 143 10.62 -30.98 -3.84
N SER A 144 10.83 -31.83 -4.84
CA SER A 144 11.82 -31.57 -5.89
C SER A 144 11.29 -30.54 -6.91
N PRO A 145 12.17 -29.75 -7.55
CA PRO A 145 11.78 -28.83 -8.63
C PRO A 145 10.99 -29.53 -9.75
N LYS A 146 11.41 -30.74 -10.15
CA LYS A 146 10.73 -31.55 -11.18
C LYS A 146 9.29 -31.89 -10.79
N PHE A 147 9.07 -32.31 -9.55
CA PHE A 147 7.72 -32.58 -9.04
C PHE A 147 6.86 -31.32 -9.06
N LEU A 148 7.39 -30.19 -8.58
CA LEU A 148 6.66 -28.92 -8.52
C LEU A 148 6.29 -28.36 -9.89
N GLN A 149 7.07 -28.67 -10.94
CA GLN A 149 6.74 -28.28 -12.31
C GLN A 149 5.63 -29.14 -12.93
N GLN A 150 5.48 -30.40 -12.50
CA GLN A 150 4.57 -31.37 -13.12
C GLN A 150 3.25 -31.52 -12.36
N THR A 151 3.24 -31.20 -11.06
CA THR A 151 2.07 -31.41 -10.21
C THR A 151 0.91 -30.49 -10.59
N LYS A 152 -0.31 -31.04 -10.55
CA LYS A 152 -1.57 -30.30 -10.70
C LYS A 152 -2.15 -29.83 -9.36
N LEU A 153 -1.52 -30.20 -8.25
CA LEU A 153 -1.97 -29.79 -6.93
C LEU A 153 -1.76 -28.29 -6.73
N VAL A 154 -2.71 -27.65 -6.05
CA VAL A 154 -2.58 -26.23 -5.68
C VAL A 154 -1.36 -26.06 -4.76
N PRO A 155 -0.41 -25.17 -5.08
CA PRO A 155 0.84 -25.03 -4.31
C PRO A 155 0.65 -24.77 -2.82
N LEU A 156 -0.40 -24.01 -2.44
CA LEU A 156 -0.77 -23.79 -1.05
C LEU A 156 -1.20 -25.08 -0.36
N SER A 157 -2.06 -25.89 -1.01
CA SER A 157 -2.51 -27.17 -0.45
C SER A 157 -1.35 -28.12 -0.22
N LEU A 158 -0.38 -28.14 -1.14
CA LEU A 158 0.85 -28.92 -0.98
C LEU A 158 1.68 -28.44 0.21
N ALA A 159 1.90 -27.14 0.33
CA ALA A 159 2.64 -26.56 1.46
C ALA A 159 1.93 -26.85 2.79
N ARG A 160 0.59 -26.80 2.84
CA ARG A 160 -0.19 -27.08 4.05
C ARG A 160 -0.11 -28.53 4.53
N GLN A 161 0.27 -29.49 3.68
CA GLN A 161 0.60 -30.85 4.13
C GLN A 161 1.85 -30.89 5.02
N ARG A 162 2.77 -29.93 4.87
CA ARG A 162 4.02 -29.86 5.63
C ARG A 162 4.04 -28.72 6.65
N TYR A 163 3.24 -27.68 6.44
CA TYR A 163 3.13 -26.49 7.28
C TYR A 163 1.67 -26.26 7.70
N PRO A 164 1.14 -27.08 8.63
CA PRO A 164 -0.21 -26.89 9.15
C PRO A 164 -0.35 -25.50 9.79
N ARG A 165 -1.59 -24.99 9.86
CA ARG A 165 -1.85 -23.68 10.44
C ARG A 165 -1.44 -23.68 11.92
N PRO A 166 -0.58 -22.75 12.35
CA PRO A 166 -0.15 -22.69 13.74
C PRO A 166 -1.25 -22.12 14.63
N SER A 167 -1.33 -22.60 15.87
CA SER A 167 -2.05 -21.89 16.92
C SER A 167 -1.37 -20.54 17.20
N LEU A 168 -2.08 -19.60 17.82
CA LEU A 168 -1.49 -18.30 18.17
C LEU A 168 -0.25 -18.44 19.07
N SER A 169 -0.28 -19.38 20.03
CA SER A 169 0.86 -19.67 20.90
C SER A 169 2.06 -20.20 20.10
N GLN A 170 1.82 -21.17 19.20
CA GLN A 170 2.88 -21.70 18.33
C GLN A 170 3.48 -20.63 17.43
N LEU A 171 2.64 -19.73 16.89
CA LEU A 171 3.10 -18.64 16.04
C LEU A 171 3.95 -17.65 16.83
N LYS A 172 3.52 -17.21 18.02
CA LYS A 172 4.30 -16.34 18.91
C LYS A 172 5.67 -16.93 19.24
N THR A 173 5.72 -18.22 19.58
CA THR A 173 7.00 -18.91 19.83
C THR A 173 7.89 -18.96 18.59
N ALA A 174 7.31 -19.11 17.40
CA ALA A 174 8.06 -19.13 16.16
C ALA A 174 8.67 -17.76 15.83
N PHE A 175 7.92 -16.67 16.01
CA PHE A 175 8.41 -15.30 15.80
C PHE A 175 9.64 -14.97 16.67
N ASN A 176 9.71 -15.48 17.90
CA ASN A 176 10.87 -15.23 18.78
C ASN A 176 12.14 -15.97 18.37
N ASN A 177 12.04 -17.01 17.53
CA ASN A 177 13.12 -17.96 17.26
C ASN A 177 13.43 -18.14 15.77
N SER A 178 12.82 -17.33 14.91
CA SER A 178 12.85 -17.49 13.45
C SER A 178 12.95 -16.15 12.76
N VAL A 179 13.60 -16.12 11.60
CA VAL A 179 13.52 -14.98 10.71
C VAL A 179 12.09 -14.88 10.19
N SER A 180 11.40 -13.82 10.58
CA SER A 180 10.01 -13.57 10.26
C SER A 180 9.87 -12.50 9.19
N PHE A 181 9.04 -12.72 8.18
CA PHE A 181 8.87 -11.74 7.12
C PHE A 181 7.46 -11.73 6.52
N VAL A 182 7.13 -10.57 5.94
CA VAL A 182 5.94 -10.36 5.12
C VAL A 182 6.36 -9.62 3.86
N ILE A 183 5.72 -9.96 2.74
CA ILE A 183 5.93 -9.30 1.46
C ILE A 183 4.66 -8.53 1.12
N VAL A 184 4.82 -7.22 0.97
CA VAL A 184 3.72 -6.30 0.71
C VAL A 184 3.81 -5.76 -0.71
N ARG A 185 2.68 -5.27 -1.19
CA ARG A 185 2.54 -4.68 -2.51
C ARG A 185 1.62 -3.48 -2.41
N HIS A 186 1.83 -2.47 -3.25
CA HIS A 186 0.90 -1.36 -3.41
C HIS A 186 -0.56 -1.85 -3.44
N PRO A 187 -1.47 -1.38 -2.55
CA PRO A 187 -2.77 -2.04 -2.33
C PRO A 187 -3.62 -2.15 -3.59
N PHE A 188 -3.63 -1.10 -4.43
CA PHE A 188 -4.35 -1.09 -5.69
C PHE A 188 -3.74 -1.98 -6.78
N GLU A 189 -2.42 -2.14 -6.79
CA GLU A 189 -1.81 -3.11 -7.70
C GLU A 189 -2.09 -4.54 -7.28
N ARG A 190 -2.09 -4.80 -5.97
CA ARG A 190 -2.45 -6.08 -5.39
C ARG A 190 -3.90 -6.45 -5.76
N LEU A 191 -4.83 -5.50 -5.58
CA LEU A 191 -6.23 -5.65 -5.96
C LEU A 191 -6.39 -5.93 -7.46
N LEU A 192 -5.75 -5.13 -8.31
CA LEU A 192 -5.83 -5.33 -9.75
C LEU A 192 -5.23 -6.68 -10.18
N SER A 193 -4.11 -7.08 -9.56
CA SER A 193 -3.53 -8.40 -9.79
C SER A 193 -4.48 -9.54 -9.39
N ALA A 194 -5.20 -9.38 -8.28
CA ALA A 194 -6.22 -10.33 -7.84
C ALA A 194 -7.38 -10.43 -8.84
N TYR A 195 -7.95 -9.29 -9.25
CA TYR A 195 -9.05 -9.24 -10.22
C TYR A 195 -8.66 -9.92 -11.54
N ARG A 196 -7.50 -9.57 -12.10
CA ARG A 196 -7.04 -10.13 -13.37
C ARG A 196 -6.84 -11.65 -13.26
N ASP A 197 -6.27 -12.12 -12.16
CA ASP A 197 -6.03 -13.55 -11.93
C ASP A 197 -7.30 -14.35 -11.69
N LYS A 198 -8.27 -13.80 -10.97
CA LYS A 198 -9.46 -14.55 -10.52
C LYS A 198 -10.67 -14.42 -11.42
N PHE A 199 -10.76 -13.36 -12.22
CA PHE A 199 -11.89 -13.11 -13.11
C PHE A 199 -11.47 -13.05 -14.58
N GLN A 200 -10.55 -12.16 -14.95
CA GLN A 200 -10.17 -11.98 -16.36
C GLN A 200 -9.49 -13.21 -16.95
N PHE A 201 -8.58 -13.84 -16.19
CA PHE A 201 -7.85 -15.05 -16.57
C PHE A 201 -8.23 -16.23 -15.68
N ALA A 202 -9.48 -16.26 -15.23
CA ALA A 202 -10.00 -17.27 -14.32
C ALA A 202 -9.77 -18.68 -14.86
N ILE A 203 -9.32 -19.59 -14.00
CA ILE A 203 -9.27 -21.02 -14.32
C ILE A 203 -10.71 -21.53 -14.51
N PRO A 204 -11.02 -22.24 -15.61
CA PRO A 204 -12.34 -22.82 -15.82
C PRO A 204 -12.79 -23.67 -14.62
N HIS A 205 -14.06 -23.55 -14.24
CA HIS A 205 -14.70 -24.31 -13.16
C HIS A 205 -14.18 -24.01 -11.74
N ALA A 206 -13.34 -23.00 -11.56
CA ALA A 206 -12.94 -22.54 -10.22
C ALA A 206 -14.10 -21.83 -9.49
N TYR A 207 -14.02 -21.77 -8.15
CA TYR A 207 -14.95 -21.00 -7.29
C TYR A 207 -15.18 -19.57 -7.78
N HIS A 208 -14.11 -18.87 -8.16
CA HIS A 208 -14.17 -17.48 -8.65
C HIS A 208 -14.97 -17.31 -9.93
N ARG A 209 -15.16 -18.38 -10.73
CA ARG A 209 -16.07 -18.35 -11.89
C ARG A 209 -17.52 -18.20 -11.45
N LYS A 210 -17.95 -18.93 -10.40
CA LYS A 210 -19.30 -18.82 -9.85
C LYS A 210 -19.54 -17.42 -9.28
N LEU A 211 -18.62 -16.96 -8.44
CA LEU A 211 -18.66 -15.60 -7.89
C LEU A 211 -18.71 -14.55 -9.01
N GLY A 212 -17.93 -14.71 -10.07
CA GLY A 212 -17.95 -13.81 -11.22
C GLY A 212 -19.33 -13.74 -11.89
N MET A 213 -20.03 -14.87 -12.03
CA MET A 213 -21.39 -14.89 -12.58
C MET A 213 -22.38 -14.17 -11.65
N GLU A 214 -22.27 -14.36 -10.33
CA GLU A 214 -23.11 -13.68 -9.33
C GLU A 214 -22.89 -12.15 -9.35
N ILE A 215 -21.64 -11.69 -9.50
CA ILE A 215 -21.31 -10.27 -9.65
C ILE A 215 -21.94 -9.72 -10.93
N VAL A 216 -21.78 -10.42 -12.06
CA VAL A 216 -22.38 -9.99 -13.34
C VAL A 216 -23.91 -9.92 -13.24
N GLU A 217 -24.54 -10.91 -12.63
CA GLU A 217 -25.99 -10.96 -12.45
C GLU A 217 -26.51 -9.79 -11.62
N LYS A 218 -25.78 -9.40 -10.57
CA LYS A 218 -26.17 -8.31 -9.66
C LYS A 218 -25.96 -6.92 -10.28
N TYR A 219 -24.82 -6.67 -10.92
CA TYR A 219 -24.41 -5.31 -11.29
C TYR A 219 -24.56 -4.98 -12.78
N ARG A 220 -24.71 -5.98 -13.66
CA ARG A 220 -24.79 -5.72 -15.11
C ARG A 220 -26.23 -5.54 -15.60
N PRO A 221 -26.55 -4.45 -16.32
CA PRO A 221 -27.83 -4.30 -16.98
C PRO A 221 -28.11 -5.44 -17.98
N LYS A 222 -29.35 -5.96 -18.00
CA LYS A 222 -29.75 -7.14 -18.80
C LYS A 222 -29.44 -7.04 -20.30
N MET A 223 -29.33 -5.82 -20.84
CA MET A 223 -29.12 -5.55 -22.28
C MET A 223 -27.64 -5.63 -22.74
N GLN A 224 -26.67 -5.93 -21.85
CA GLN A 224 -25.23 -5.89 -22.17
C GLN A 224 -24.48 -7.22 -21.93
N LYS A 225 -25.04 -8.37 -22.32
CA LYS A 225 -24.40 -9.68 -22.08
C LYS A 225 -23.37 -10.06 -23.15
N ARG A 226 -22.20 -9.43 -23.17
CA ARG A 226 -21.08 -9.81 -24.06
C ARG A 226 -19.99 -10.67 -23.40
N THR A 227 -19.65 -10.45 -22.12
CA THR A 227 -18.59 -11.21 -21.41
C THR A 227 -19.15 -12.05 -20.25
N LYS A 228 -18.56 -13.21 -19.97
CA LYS A 228 -19.02 -14.12 -18.89
C LYS A 228 -18.42 -13.83 -17.51
N TRP A 229 -17.55 -12.83 -17.40
CA TRP A 229 -16.89 -12.41 -16.16
C TRP A 229 -17.17 -10.93 -15.87
N PRO A 230 -17.08 -10.49 -14.61
CA PRO A 230 -17.32 -9.10 -14.25
C PRO A 230 -16.22 -8.20 -14.83
N THR A 231 -16.60 -6.99 -15.22
CA THR A 231 -15.68 -5.89 -15.49
C THR A 231 -15.04 -5.39 -14.20
N PHE A 232 -13.99 -4.58 -14.30
CA PHE A 232 -13.33 -4.04 -13.11
C PHE A 232 -14.26 -3.13 -12.28
N PRO A 233 -15.06 -2.22 -12.88
CA PRO A 233 -16.05 -1.45 -12.12
C PRO A 233 -17.10 -2.33 -11.41
N GLU A 234 -17.60 -3.39 -12.05
CA GLU A 234 -18.56 -4.33 -11.42
C GLU A 234 -17.93 -5.06 -10.23
N PHE A 235 -16.66 -5.47 -10.36
CA PHE A 235 -15.91 -6.08 -9.26
C PHE A 235 -15.66 -5.10 -8.10
N VAL A 236 -15.35 -3.84 -8.40
CA VAL A 236 -15.16 -2.79 -7.38
C VAL A 236 -16.46 -2.50 -6.63
N MET A 237 -17.58 -2.39 -7.35
CA MET A 237 -18.90 -2.25 -6.72
C MET A 237 -19.24 -3.44 -5.83
N TYR A 238 -18.95 -4.66 -6.29
CA TYR A 238 -19.06 -5.85 -5.46
C TYR A 238 -18.25 -5.75 -4.16
N LEU A 239 -17.00 -5.31 -4.25
CA LEU A 239 -16.11 -5.20 -3.09
C LEU A 239 -16.62 -4.16 -2.08
N ILE A 240 -17.05 -3.00 -2.57
CA ILE A 240 -17.65 -1.93 -1.75
C ILE A 240 -18.89 -2.44 -1.03
N ASP A 241 -19.81 -3.09 -1.75
CA ASP A 241 -21.02 -3.67 -1.18
C ASP A 241 -20.70 -4.78 -0.16
N ALA A 242 -19.70 -5.62 -0.43
CA ALA A 242 -19.28 -6.67 0.50
C ALA A 242 -18.84 -6.07 1.85
N VAL A 243 -17.98 -5.03 1.82
CA VAL A 243 -17.52 -4.36 3.04
C VAL A 243 -18.67 -3.63 3.75
N LYS A 244 -19.52 -2.91 3.00
CA LYS A 244 -20.70 -2.22 3.55
C LYS A 244 -21.65 -3.16 4.29
N ASN A 245 -21.78 -4.39 3.79
CA ASN A 245 -22.64 -5.43 4.37
C ASN A 245 -21.88 -6.39 5.32
N SER A 246 -20.69 -6.00 5.78
CA SER A 246 -19.85 -6.80 6.70
C SER A 246 -19.59 -8.23 6.23
N GLN A 247 -19.52 -8.45 4.92
CA GLN A 247 -19.21 -9.75 4.34
C GLN A 247 -17.70 -9.99 4.36
N PRO A 248 -17.26 -11.22 4.67
CA PRO A 248 -15.83 -11.56 4.64
C PRO A 248 -15.28 -11.44 3.22
N LEU A 249 -14.09 -10.85 3.09
CA LEU A 249 -13.40 -10.72 1.82
C LEU A 249 -12.57 -11.97 1.52
N ASP A 250 -12.49 -12.34 0.24
CA ASP A 250 -11.64 -13.43 -0.23
C ASP A 250 -10.15 -13.13 0.07
N MET A 251 -9.41 -14.18 0.41
CA MET A 251 -7.97 -14.12 0.73
C MET A 251 -7.10 -13.41 -0.33
N HIS A 252 -7.54 -13.35 -1.60
CA HIS A 252 -6.79 -12.72 -2.67
C HIS A 252 -6.89 -11.19 -2.67
N TRP A 253 -7.93 -10.61 -2.07
CA TRP A 253 -8.14 -9.15 -2.04
C TRP A 253 -8.52 -8.60 -0.65
N THR A 254 -8.60 -9.40 0.41
CA THR A 254 -8.71 -8.88 1.79
C THR A 254 -7.51 -7.98 2.16
N PRO A 255 -7.65 -6.88 2.92
CA PRO A 255 -6.51 -6.06 3.35
C PRO A 255 -5.43 -6.86 4.08
N ILE A 256 -4.16 -6.52 3.83
CA ILE A 256 -3.01 -7.17 4.48
C ILE A 256 -3.09 -7.00 6.00
N THR A 257 -3.58 -5.85 6.46
CA THR A 257 -3.67 -5.51 7.87
C THR A 257 -4.65 -6.39 8.66
N GLU A 258 -5.73 -6.85 8.04
CA GLU A 258 -6.67 -7.81 8.65
C GLU A 258 -6.20 -9.26 8.44
N PHE A 259 -5.46 -9.50 7.36
CA PHE A 259 -5.05 -10.85 6.98
C PHE A 259 -3.85 -11.38 7.76
N CYS A 260 -2.87 -10.51 8.02
CA CYS A 260 -1.63 -10.84 8.73
C CYS A 260 -1.53 -10.15 10.10
N THR A 261 -2.38 -9.16 10.40
CA THR A 261 -2.35 -8.35 11.64
C THR A 261 -0.94 -7.92 12.04
N PRO A 262 -0.22 -7.19 11.16
CA PRO A 262 1.22 -6.97 11.27
C PRO A 262 1.62 -6.10 12.47
N CYS A 263 0.68 -5.37 13.06
CA CYS A 263 0.91 -4.60 14.28
C CYS A 263 0.97 -5.46 15.55
N LEU A 264 0.52 -6.72 15.48
CA LEU A 264 0.47 -7.65 16.61
C LEU A 264 1.59 -8.72 16.55
N PHE A 265 2.50 -8.60 15.58
CA PHE A 265 3.62 -9.50 15.37
C PHE A 265 4.89 -8.72 14.99
N ASP A 266 6.02 -8.96 15.66
CA ASP A 266 7.28 -8.25 15.36
C ASP A 266 8.02 -8.91 14.19
N PHE A 267 7.63 -8.55 12.97
CA PHE A 267 8.33 -9.02 11.75
C PHE A 267 9.76 -8.52 11.67
N ASP A 268 10.70 -9.38 11.29
CA ASP A 268 12.10 -9.01 11.04
C ASP A 268 12.31 -8.32 9.70
N VAL A 269 11.49 -8.63 8.70
CA VAL A 269 11.62 -8.08 7.35
C VAL A 269 10.25 -7.73 6.77
N ILE A 270 10.09 -6.46 6.38
CA ILE A 270 8.97 -5.96 5.57
C ILE A 270 9.47 -5.75 4.15
N ALA A 271 9.31 -6.76 3.30
CA ALA A 271 9.74 -6.74 1.91
C ALA A 271 8.67 -6.11 1.02
N HIS A 272 9.09 -5.38 0.00
CA HIS A 272 8.19 -4.70 -0.94
C HIS A 272 8.31 -5.31 -2.34
N MET A 273 7.22 -5.33 -3.10
CA MET A 273 7.24 -5.80 -4.49
C MET A 273 8.14 -4.94 -5.38
N GLU A 274 8.27 -3.65 -5.09
CA GLU A 274 9.05 -2.69 -5.87
C GLU A 274 10.55 -2.93 -5.73
N THR A 275 11.00 -3.53 -4.62
CA THR A 275 12.40 -3.89 -4.33
C THR A 275 12.56 -5.39 -4.10
N LEU A 276 11.67 -6.19 -4.71
CA LEU A 276 11.48 -7.59 -4.36
C LEU A 276 12.75 -8.43 -4.50
N GLN A 277 13.51 -8.23 -5.57
CA GLN A 277 14.71 -9.03 -5.84
C GLN A 277 15.71 -8.91 -4.68
N GLU A 278 16.08 -7.68 -4.33
CA GLU A 278 17.03 -7.38 -3.26
C GLU A 278 16.49 -7.82 -1.88
N ASP A 279 15.20 -7.56 -1.62
CA ASP A 279 14.59 -7.90 -0.33
C ASP A 279 14.52 -9.42 -0.13
N GLN A 280 14.25 -10.20 -1.19
CA GLN A 280 14.25 -11.66 -1.13
C GLN A 280 15.64 -12.24 -0.93
N GLU A 281 16.64 -11.71 -1.63
CA GLU A 281 18.03 -12.10 -1.45
C GLU A 281 18.48 -11.86 -0.01
N TYR A 282 18.11 -10.71 0.57
CA TYR A 282 18.37 -10.41 1.97
C TYR A 282 17.69 -11.40 2.93
N ILE A 283 16.41 -11.74 2.72
CA ILE A 283 15.73 -12.74 3.57
C ILE A 283 16.43 -14.10 3.49
N ILE A 284 16.77 -14.56 2.28
CA ILE A 284 17.45 -15.84 2.06
C ILE A 284 18.83 -15.83 2.73
N GLN A 285 19.56 -14.72 2.64
CA GLN A 285 20.86 -14.55 3.30
C GLN A 285 20.73 -14.53 4.82
N LYS A 286 19.80 -13.75 5.37
CA LYS A 286 19.54 -13.64 6.81
C LYS A 286 19.14 -14.99 7.43
N ALA A 287 18.48 -15.85 6.66
CA ALA A 287 18.10 -17.20 7.08
C ALA A 287 19.13 -18.30 6.72
N ASN A 288 20.28 -17.96 6.13
CA ASN A 288 21.31 -18.91 5.67
C ASN A 288 20.80 -19.98 4.68
N LEU A 289 19.96 -19.57 3.72
CA LEU A 289 19.28 -20.46 2.77
C LEU A 289 19.79 -20.39 1.32
N GLN A 290 20.89 -19.71 1.07
CA GLN A 290 21.46 -19.47 -0.27
C GLN A 290 21.76 -20.77 -1.03
N ASN A 291 22.05 -21.86 -0.29
CA ASN A 291 22.36 -23.18 -0.87
C ASN A 291 21.11 -24.06 -1.08
N VAL A 292 19.92 -23.61 -0.67
CA VAL A 292 18.68 -24.41 -0.68
C VAL A 292 17.63 -23.81 -1.59
N ILE A 293 17.46 -22.49 -1.55
CA ILE A 293 16.49 -21.74 -2.36
C ILE A 293 17.14 -20.51 -2.97
N ARG A 294 16.47 -19.91 -3.96
CA ARG A 294 16.94 -18.71 -4.66
C ARG A 294 15.83 -17.66 -4.72
N ALA A 295 16.25 -16.40 -4.87
CA ALA A 295 15.35 -15.29 -5.17
C ALA A 295 14.96 -15.39 -6.64
N GLU A 296 13.89 -16.15 -6.92
CA GLU A 296 13.38 -16.36 -8.28
C GLU A 296 11.97 -15.84 -8.41
N TRP A 297 11.73 -15.07 -9.47
CA TRP A 297 10.38 -14.65 -9.82
C TRP A 297 9.71 -15.70 -10.70
N LYS A 298 8.78 -16.48 -10.13
CA LYS A 298 8.09 -17.58 -10.83
C LYS A 298 6.92 -17.13 -11.74
N ASN A 299 6.57 -15.85 -11.78
CA ASN A 299 5.45 -15.31 -12.58
C ASN A 299 5.74 -13.90 -13.19
N PRO A 300 6.83 -13.68 -13.94
CA PRO A 300 7.08 -12.38 -14.57
C PRO A 300 6.10 -12.10 -15.73
N GLY A 301 5.56 -13.15 -16.36
CA GLY A 301 4.92 -13.10 -17.69
C GLY A 301 3.47 -12.61 -17.79
N ARG A 302 2.92 -11.86 -16.81
CA ARG A 302 1.54 -11.30 -16.91
C ARG A 302 1.50 -9.77 -17.05
N GLY A 303 2.63 -9.19 -17.45
CA GLY A 303 2.86 -7.74 -17.54
C GLY A 303 2.96 -7.10 -16.16
N SER A 304 3.67 -5.96 -16.06
CA SER A 304 3.65 -5.20 -14.82
C SER A 304 2.22 -4.74 -14.56
N THR A 305 1.67 -5.07 -13.38
CA THR A 305 0.32 -4.59 -13.03
C THR A 305 0.30 -3.07 -12.96
N SER A 306 1.42 -2.46 -12.58
CA SER A 306 1.66 -1.02 -12.56
C SER A 306 1.33 -0.38 -13.91
N ASP A 307 1.78 -0.98 -15.03
CA ASP A 307 1.54 -0.45 -16.38
C ASP A 307 0.06 -0.43 -16.78
N GLN A 308 -0.75 -1.25 -16.11
CA GLN A 308 -2.17 -1.40 -16.42
C GLN A 308 -3.06 -0.61 -15.46
N ILE A 309 -2.52 -0.07 -14.35
CA ILE A 309 -3.29 0.67 -13.34
C ILE A 309 -4.14 1.76 -13.99
N LYS A 310 -3.52 2.61 -14.82
CA LYS A 310 -4.21 3.72 -15.49
C LYS A 310 -5.40 3.23 -16.33
N MET A 311 -5.24 2.14 -17.07
CA MET A 311 -6.29 1.57 -17.93
C MET A 311 -7.50 1.06 -17.13
N TYR A 312 -7.28 0.49 -15.95
CA TYR A 312 -8.36 -0.05 -15.12
C TYR A 312 -9.00 1.02 -14.23
N PHE A 313 -8.20 1.84 -13.57
CA PHE A 313 -8.69 2.88 -12.66
C PHE A 313 -9.42 4.00 -13.41
N SER A 314 -9.08 4.26 -14.68
CA SER A 314 -9.85 5.20 -15.51
C SER A 314 -11.26 4.75 -15.86
N GLN A 315 -11.61 3.49 -15.58
CA GLN A 315 -12.97 3.00 -15.76
C GLN A 315 -13.88 3.35 -14.57
N LEU A 316 -13.28 3.58 -13.40
CA LEU A 316 -13.95 3.87 -12.13
C LEU A 316 -14.32 5.36 -12.03
N THR A 317 -15.25 5.68 -11.14
CA THR A 317 -15.47 7.06 -10.68
C THR A 317 -14.52 7.44 -9.57
N GLN A 318 -14.34 8.74 -9.32
CA GLN A 318 -13.52 9.23 -8.21
C GLN A 318 -14.05 8.73 -6.86
N ALA A 319 -15.37 8.73 -6.65
CA ALA A 319 -15.97 8.19 -5.44
C ALA A 319 -15.64 6.70 -5.24
N GLN A 320 -15.67 5.88 -6.31
CA GLN A 320 -15.30 4.48 -6.23
C GLN A 320 -13.83 4.29 -5.83
N ILE A 321 -12.92 5.08 -6.40
CA ILE A 321 -11.48 5.03 -6.06
C ILE A 321 -11.27 5.41 -4.59
N LEU A 322 -11.96 6.45 -4.11
CA LEU A 322 -11.85 6.89 -2.72
C LEU A 322 -12.42 5.84 -1.75
N GLN A 323 -13.56 5.23 -2.07
CA GLN A 323 -14.12 4.12 -1.29
C GLN A 323 -13.16 2.93 -1.24
N LEU A 324 -12.51 2.57 -2.36
CA LEU A 324 -11.45 1.57 -2.36
C LEU A 324 -10.28 1.95 -1.45
N TYR A 325 -9.83 3.21 -1.49
CA TYR A 325 -8.79 3.68 -0.58
C TYR A 325 -9.20 3.45 0.88
N HIS A 326 -10.43 3.77 1.27
CA HIS A 326 -10.91 3.53 2.64
C HIS A 326 -10.92 2.04 3.03
N ILE A 327 -11.23 1.14 2.10
CA ILE A 327 -11.17 -0.32 2.35
C ILE A 327 -9.73 -0.75 2.68
N TYR A 328 -8.73 -0.20 1.99
CA TYR A 328 -7.31 -0.54 2.12
C TYR A 328 -6.47 0.49 2.89
N ARG A 329 -7.09 1.46 3.58
CA ARG A 329 -6.40 2.63 4.15
C ARG A 329 -5.18 2.22 4.95
N TYR A 330 -5.32 1.28 5.87
CA TYR A 330 -4.20 0.84 6.70
C TYR A 330 -3.11 0.10 5.93
N ASP A 331 -3.40 -0.56 4.81
CA ASP A 331 -2.35 -1.10 3.93
C ASP A 331 -1.52 0.04 3.29
N PHE A 332 -2.15 1.17 2.96
CA PHE A 332 -1.41 2.36 2.49
C PHE A 332 -0.56 2.95 3.61
N GLU A 333 -1.21 3.25 4.74
CA GLU A 333 -0.58 3.99 5.84
C GLU A 333 0.54 3.19 6.52
N LEU A 334 0.33 1.90 6.81
CA LEU A 334 1.30 1.08 7.55
C LEU A 334 2.51 0.65 6.72
N PHE A 335 2.35 0.56 5.40
CA PHE A 335 3.43 0.18 4.49
C PHE A 335 3.97 1.36 3.66
N ASN A 336 3.60 2.59 4.02
CA ASN A 336 4.10 3.82 3.39
C ASN A 336 3.88 3.86 1.86
N TYR A 337 2.71 3.42 1.40
CA TYR A 337 2.31 3.57 -0.01
C TYR A 337 1.56 4.88 -0.21
N SER A 338 1.81 5.52 -1.35
CA SER A 338 1.15 6.77 -1.70
C SER A 338 -0.16 6.53 -2.45
N PHE A 339 -1.23 7.21 -2.02
CA PHE A 339 -2.48 7.30 -2.78
C PHE A 339 -2.44 8.40 -3.87
N GLN A 340 -1.41 9.24 -3.87
CA GLN A 340 -1.32 10.41 -4.77
C GLN A 340 -1.42 9.98 -6.24
N GLY A 341 -2.21 10.74 -7.02
CA GLY A 341 -2.35 10.53 -8.45
C GLY A 341 -3.37 9.46 -8.85
N TYR A 342 -3.87 8.64 -7.91
CA TYR A 342 -4.87 7.61 -8.23
C TYR A 342 -6.28 8.17 -8.35
N LEU A 343 -6.64 9.15 -7.53
CA LEU A 343 -7.97 9.76 -7.57
C LEU A 343 -8.23 10.41 -8.93
N GLU A 344 -7.23 11.10 -9.47
CA GLU A 344 -7.26 11.80 -10.75
C GLU A 344 -7.36 10.87 -11.96
N LEU A 345 -7.11 9.56 -11.78
CA LEU A 345 -7.35 8.58 -12.85
C LEU A 345 -8.84 8.38 -13.09
N GLY A 346 -9.67 8.52 -12.04
CA GLY A 346 -11.10 8.24 -12.08
C GLY A 346 -11.89 9.27 -12.87
N LYS A 347 -13.00 8.81 -13.45
CA LYS A 347 -14.01 9.67 -14.05
C LYS A 347 -14.69 10.52 -12.99
N LEU A 348 -15.11 11.72 -13.37
CA LEU A 348 -15.98 12.52 -12.52
C LEU A 348 -17.27 11.76 -12.23
N ASP A 349 -17.72 11.84 -10.98
CA ASP A 349 -18.99 11.28 -10.56
C ASP A 349 -20.14 12.06 -11.21
N SER A 350 -21.13 11.35 -11.75
CA SER A 350 -22.31 11.97 -12.37
C SER A 350 -23.14 12.78 -11.37
N ASP A 351 -23.11 12.38 -10.09
CA ASP A 351 -23.67 13.10 -8.96
C ASP A 351 -22.54 13.47 -7.99
N PRO A 352 -22.19 14.77 -7.87
CA PRO A 352 -21.16 15.25 -6.93
C PRO A 352 -21.39 14.84 -5.48
N SER A 353 -22.65 14.60 -5.07
CA SER A 353 -22.97 14.13 -3.72
C SER A 353 -22.33 12.76 -3.41
N THR A 354 -22.11 11.93 -4.42
CA THR A 354 -21.48 10.61 -4.28
C THR A 354 -20.03 10.73 -3.85
N LEU A 355 -19.28 11.65 -4.45
CA LEU A 355 -17.90 11.94 -4.06
C LEU A 355 -17.86 12.57 -2.67
N LEU A 356 -18.76 13.52 -2.38
CA LEU A 356 -18.84 14.13 -1.06
C LEU A 356 -19.15 13.09 0.04
N ASN A 357 -20.07 12.17 -0.22
CA ASN A 357 -20.36 11.05 0.67
C ASN A 357 -19.15 10.13 0.84
N ALA A 358 -18.40 9.87 -0.24
CA ALA A 358 -17.19 9.07 -0.17
C ALA A 358 -16.08 9.76 0.66
N ILE A 359 -15.94 11.07 0.55
CA ILE A 359 -15.03 11.89 1.37
C ILE A 359 -15.47 11.88 2.84
N ASN A 360 -16.77 11.97 3.07
CA ASN A 360 -17.39 11.99 4.38
C ASN A 360 -17.60 10.60 4.98
N LEU A 361 -17.14 9.53 4.31
CA LEU A 361 -16.93 8.23 4.95
C LEU A 361 -15.85 8.43 6.02
N LYS A 362 -16.28 8.94 7.18
CA LYS A 362 -15.62 8.69 8.46
C LYS A 362 -15.41 7.20 8.47
N ASP A 363 -14.14 6.79 8.65
CA ASP A 363 -13.67 5.41 8.74
C ASP A 363 -14.84 4.45 8.79
N VAL A 364 -15.15 3.76 7.67
CA VAL A 364 -16.26 2.79 7.61
C VAL A 364 -16.22 2.07 8.94
N PRO A 365 -17.24 2.22 9.82
CA PRO A 365 -17.18 1.66 11.16
C PRO A 365 -17.19 0.15 11.00
N ARG A 366 -16.01 -0.44 10.79
CA ARG A 366 -15.75 -1.83 11.10
C ARG A 366 -15.72 -1.84 12.62
N PRO A 367 -16.52 -2.69 13.26
CA PRO A 367 -16.91 -2.52 14.64
C PRO A 367 -15.67 -2.50 15.54
N VAL A 368 -15.25 -1.31 15.98
CA VAL A 368 -14.33 -1.12 17.10
C VAL A 368 -14.71 0.14 17.86
N ALA A 369 -14.76 -0.01 19.18
CA ALA A 369 -14.98 1.09 20.10
C ALA A 369 -13.82 2.09 20.07
N SER A 370 -14.21 3.37 20.01
CA SER A 370 -13.47 4.58 20.34
C SER A 370 -12.44 5.11 19.33
N SER A 371 -12.58 6.42 19.16
CA SER A 371 -12.02 7.34 18.18
C SER A 371 -10.64 7.89 18.55
N HIS A 372 -9.76 8.08 17.55
CA HIS A 372 -9.18 9.38 17.14
C HIS A 372 -8.00 9.15 16.18
N ALA A 373 -8.13 9.52 14.90
CA ALA A 373 -7.01 9.89 14.03
C ALA A 373 -7.52 10.54 12.72
N GLN A 374 -7.47 11.88 12.64
CA GLN A 374 -7.68 12.65 11.41
C GLN A 374 -6.47 13.53 11.11
N SER A 375 -5.98 13.46 9.87
CA SER A 375 -5.68 14.58 8.95
C SER A 375 -4.67 14.11 7.87
N ASN A 376 -5.08 14.16 6.59
CA ASN A 376 -4.23 14.33 5.39
C ASN A 376 -5.01 14.24 4.06
N LEU A 377 -6.25 13.72 4.02
CA LEU A 377 -7.02 13.66 2.77
C LEU A 377 -7.65 14.99 2.30
N LEU A 378 -7.97 15.90 3.22
CA LEU A 378 -8.65 17.16 2.89
C LEU A 378 -7.84 18.07 1.96
N ASN A 379 -6.50 18.04 2.04
CA ASN A 379 -5.65 18.91 1.23
C ASN A 379 -5.57 18.49 -0.25
N ILE A 380 -5.68 17.18 -0.55
CA ILE A 380 -5.69 16.67 -1.93
C ILE A 380 -7.05 16.95 -2.59
N VAL A 381 -8.14 16.88 -1.83
CA VAL A 381 -9.51 17.10 -2.32
C VAL A 381 -9.79 18.59 -2.57
N MET A 382 -9.32 19.49 -1.71
CA MET A 382 -9.57 20.94 -1.83
C MET A 382 -8.89 21.57 -3.06
N GLN A 383 -7.81 20.96 -3.57
CA GLN A 383 -7.15 21.40 -4.81
C GLN A 383 -7.95 21.01 -6.08
N ASN A 384 -8.70 19.90 -6.06
CA ASN A 384 -9.47 19.44 -7.22
C ASN A 384 -10.89 20.03 -7.29
N VAL A 385 -11.51 20.39 -6.17
CA VAL A 385 -12.85 21.04 -6.14
C VAL A 385 -12.78 22.51 -6.60
N SER A 386 -11.64 23.18 -6.39
CA SER A 386 -11.45 24.59 -6.77
C SER A 386 -11.37 24.83 -8.30
N LEU A 387 -11.44 23.78 -9.12
CA LEU A 387 -11.38 23.84 -10.59
C LEU A 387 -12.73 23.55 -11.28
N GLN A 388 -13.82 23.35 -10.53
CA GLN A 388 -15.13 22.96 -11.09
C GLN A 388 -16.29 23.92 -10.79
N VAL A 389 -16.02 25.11 -10.23
CA VAL A 389 -17.05 26.16 -10.10
C VAL A 389 -16.83 27.18 -11.22
N PRO A 390 -17.72 27.29 -12.23
CA PRO A 390 -17.75 28.45 -13.08
C PRO A 390 -18.20 29.64 -12.24
N ASN A 391 -17.40 30.70 -12.19
CA ASN A 391 -17.84 31.98 -11.66
C ASN A 391 -19.06 32.45 -12.48
N HIS A 392 -20.21 32.53 -11.82
CA HIS A 392 -21.36 33.32 -12.25
C HIS A 392 -21.73 34.29 -11.15
#